data_AF-A0A9W8FCP4-F1
#
_entry.id   AF-A0A9W8FCP4-F1
#
_cell.length_a   1.000
_cell.length_b   1.000
_cell.length_c   1.000
_cell.angle_alpha   90.00
_cell.angle_beta   90.00
_cell.angle_gamma   90.00
#
_symmetry.space_group_name_H-M   'P 1'
#
loop_
_entity.id
_entity.type
_entity.pdbx_description
1 polymer ?
#
loop_
_entity_poly.entity_id
_entity_poly.type
_entity_poly.pdbx_seq_one_letter_code
_entity_poly.pdbx_strand_id
1 'polypeptide(L)'
;MAGGGSQPQEKQQKGGGGRVTVSQLHSSFAEIQGELKRVLDGINEGKILESFEILSKVTDAVVVSCEALGLASELPVVETFHRDNFWRALNQCWLVALQNVSAARSDEDRLREEHILHLKESVVQWGNKLNQYGLVDYEMGFWESDIIDSLDTILKSIRAAEAAAAEAINVLDDDAAAMRGRGEGGRE
;
A
#
# COMPACT_ATOMS: atom_id res chain seq x y z
N MET A 1 44.74 63.13 -8.79
CA MET A 1 43.53 62.57 -9.44
C MET A 1 43.13 61.34 -8.64
N ALA A 2 42.09 61.50 -7.82
CA ALA A 2 41.50 60.44 -7.03
C ALA A 2 40.42 59.71 -7.86
N GLY A 3 40.25 58.41 -7.63
CA GLY A 3 39.17 57.63 -8.23
C GLY A 3 39.27 56.16 -7.83
N GLY A 4 38.92 55.86 -6.59
CA GLY A 4 38.70 54.52 -6.09
C GLY A 4 37.23 54.11 -6.13
N GLY A 5 36.98 52.80 -5.97
CA GLY A 5 35.69 52.18 -5.65
C GLY A 5 34.75 52.04 -6.86
N SER A 6 33.87 51.04 -6.96
CA SER A 6 33.50 49.92 -6.08
C SER A 6 32.67 48.96 -6.92
N GLN A 7 32.72 47.66 -6.61
CA GLN A 7 31.65 46.71 -6.94
C GLN A 7 30.31 47.19 -6.36
N PRO A 8 29.20 46.82 -7.00
CA PRO A 8 27.98 46.50 -6.29
C PRO A 8 27.73 44.99 -6.29
N GLN A 9 27.71 44.45 -5.08
CA GLN A 9 27.13 43.16 -4.70
C GLN A 9 25.60 43.29 -4.60
N GLU A 10 24.95 42.13 -4.70
CA GLU A 10 23.60 41.82 -4.19
C GLU A 10 22.36 42.37 -4.92
N LYS A 11 21.53 41.42 -5.38
CA LYS A 11 20.41 40.97 -4.56
C LYS A 11 20.15 39.48 -4.76
N GLN A 12 20.69 38.70 -3.82
CA GLN A 12 20.27 37.33 -3.57
C GLN A 12 18.84 37.37 -3.06
N GLN A 13 17.91 36.91 -3.90
CA GLN A 13 16.50 36.81 -3.54
C GLN A 13 16.32 35.64 -2.57
N LYS A 14 16.30 35.96 -1.27
CA LYS A 14 15.70 35.13 -0.23
C LYS A 14 14.21 34.99 -0.52
N GLY A 15 13.80 33.80 -0.97
CA GLY A 15 12.41 33.35 -1.02
C GLY A 15 12.36 31.92 -0.49
N GLY A 16 11.95 31.78 0.77
CA GLY A 16 11.66 30.49 1.38
C GLY A 16 10.39 29.91 0.77
N GLY A 17 10.58 28.95 -0.11
CA GLY A 17 9.57 28.08 -0.69
C GLY A 17 10.39 27.07 -1.47
N GLY A 18 10.63 25.90 -0.87
CA GLY A 18 11.53 24.89 -1.43
C GLY A 18 11.04 24.46 -2.80
N ARG A 19 11.56 25.10 -3.85
CA ARG A 19 11.24 24.76 -5.24
C ARG A 19 11.94 23.43 -5.50
N VAL A 20 11.19 22.33 -5.34
CA VAL A 20 11.67 20.98 -5.61
C VAL A 20 12.27 20.99 -7.01
N THR A 21 13.54 20.60 -7.12
CA THR A 21 14.22 20.58 -8.41
C THR A 21 13.77 19.34 -9.20
N VAL A 22 13.75 19.45 -10.52
CA VAL A 22 13.42 18.32 -11.42
C VAL A 22 14.30 17.10 -11.12
N SER A 23 15.57 17.31 -10.75
CA SER A 23 16.50 16.25 -10.34
C SER A 23 16.11 15.58 -9.02
N GLN A 24 15.61 16.33 -8.04
CA GLN A 24 15.09 15.76 -6.78
C GLN A 24 13.82 14.93 -7.04
N LEU A 25 12.91 15.42 -7.88
CA LEU A 25 11.74 14.66 -8.31
C LEU A 25 12.14 13.33 -8.95
N HIS A 26 13.07 13.35 -9.91
CA HIS A 26 13.53 12.13 -10.56
C HIS A 26 14.18 11.14 -9.58
N SER A 27 14.94 11.61 -8.58
CA SER A 27 15.49 10.73 -7.54
C SER A 27 14.38 10.10 -6.72
N SER A 28 13.43 10.91 -6.23
CA SER A 28 12.28 10.42 -5.46
C SER A 28 11.43 9.44 -6.26
N PHE A 29 11.20 9.68 -7.55
CA PHE A 29 10.47 8.74 -8.41
C PHE A 29 11.24 7.45 -8.65
N ALA A 30 12.56 7.51 -8.88
CA ALA A 30 13.38 6.31 -9.06
C ALA A 30 13.39 5.45 -7.78
N GLU A 31 13.43 6.09 -6.61
CA GLU A 31 13.32 5.43 -5.31
C GLU A 31 11.96 4.78 -5.12
N ILE A 32 10.86 5.50 -5.38
CA ILE A 32 9.49 4.96 -5.32
C ILE A 32 9.34 3.76 -6.28
N GLN A 33 9.79 3.88 -7.52
CA GLN A 33 9.76 2.78 -8.49
C GLN A 33 10.58 1.56 -8.04
N GLY A 34 11.74 1.80 -7.41
CA GLY A 34 12.56 0.75 -6.83
C GLY A 34 11.84 -0.01 -5.71
N GLU A 35 11.17 0.70 -4.81
CA GLU A 35 10.38 0.08 -3.74
C GLU A 35 9.15 -0.66 -4.28
N LEU A 36 8.42 -0.10 -5.26
CA LEU A 36 7.30 -0.80 -5.90
C LEU A 36 7.75 -2.09 -6.61
N LYS A 37 8.93 -2.07 -7.23
CA LYS A 37 9.51 -3.29 -7.81
C LYS A 37 9.84 -4.32 -6.72
N ARG A 38 10.41 -3.87 -5.60
CA ARG A 38 10.71 -4.74 -4.45
C ARG A 38 9.46 -5.38 -3.88
N VAL A 39 8.33 -4.65 -3.83
CA VAL A 39 7.03 -5.20 -3.43
C VAL A 39 6.64 -6.37 -4.32
N LEU A 40 6.69 -6.19 -5.65
CA LEU A 40 6.34 -7.23 -6.63
C LEU A 40 7.29 -8.44 -6.57
N ASP A 41 8.59 -8.21 -6.42
CA ASP A 41 9.58 -9.27 -6.24
C ASP A 41 9.29 -10.07 -4.95
N GLY A 42 8.98 -9.39 -3.84
CA GLY A 42 8.59 -10.02 -2.57
C GLY A 42 7.30 -10.81 -2.66
N ILE A 43 6.30 -10.33 -3.42
CA ILE A 43 5.06 -11.07 -3.67
C ILE A 43 5.35 -12.37 -4.43
N ASN A 44 6.19 -12.30 -5.46
CA ASN A 44 6.60 -13.48 -6.23
C ASN A 44 7.44 -14.47 -5.39
N GLU A 45 8.20 -13.97 -4.43
CA GLU A 45 8.89 -14.78 -3.41
C GLU A 45 7.94 -15.33 -2.34
N GLY A 46 6.69 -14.87 -2.26
CA GLY A 46 5.68 -15.28 -1.27
C GLY A 46 5.84 -14.62 0.10
N LYS A 47 6.60 -13.53 0.19
CA LYS A 47 6.78 -12.68 1.38
C LYS A 47 5.66 -11.64 1.48
N ILE A 48 4.42 -12.12 1.58
CA ILE A 48 3.23 -11.28 1.37
C ILE A 48 3.14 -10.18 2.43
N LEU A 49 3.26 -10.50 3.71
CA LEU A 49 3.16 -9.50 4.79
C LEU A 49 4.20 -8.37 4.62
N GLU A 50 5.48 -8.71 4.44
CA GLU A 50 6.55 -7.73 4.23
C GLU A 50 6.26 -6.84 3.00
N SER A 51 5.85 -7.45 1.89
CA SER A 51 5.48 -6.71 0.67
C SER A 51 4.34 -5.71 0.91
N PHE A 52 3.31 -6.07 1.68
CA PHE A 52 2.21 -5.17 2.01
C PHE A 52 2.63 -4.03 2.95
N GLU A 53 3.56 -4.28 3.88
CA GLU A 53 4.13 -3.22 4.72
C GLU A 53 4.91 -2.20 3.90
N ILE A 54 5.75 -2.67 2.97
CA ILE A 54 6.51 -1.80 2.07
C ILE A 54 5.55 -1.02 1.19
N LEU A 55 4.58 -1.70 0.57
CA LEU A 55 3.59 -1.07 -0.31
C LEU A 55 2.80 0.02 0.41
N SER A 56 2.41 -0.22 1.68
CA SER A 56 1.68 0.75 2.49
C SER A 56 2.54 1.97 2.82
N LYS A 57 3.80 1.77 3.22
CA LYS A 57 4.75 2.86 3.50
C LYS A 57 5.02 3.72 2.28
N VAL A 58 5.22 3.09 1.12
CA VAL A 58 5.42 3.80 -0.15
C VAL A 58 4.18 4.58 -0.53
N THR A 59 2.99 3.97 -0.43
CA THR A 59 1.73 4.63 -0.75
C THR A 59 1.50 5.84 0.16
N ASP A 60 1.75 5.72 1.47
CA ASP A 60 1.62 6.84 2.39
C ASP A 60 2.60 7.98 2.06
N ALA A 61 3.88 7.67 1.80
CA ALA A 61 4.87 8.67 1.42
C ALA A 61 4.49 9.43 0.13
N VAL A 62 3.95 8.70 -0.87
CA VAL A 62 3.45 9.25 -2.13
C VAL A 62 2.26 10.16 -1.89
N VAL A 63 1.28 9.73 -1.09
CA VAL A 63 0.06 10.49 -0.78
C VAL A 63 0.38 11.75 0.00
N VAL A 64 1.26 11.66 1.00
CA VAL A 64 1.69 12.81 1.81
C VAL A 64 2.47 13.82 0.97
N SER A 65 3.27 13.34 0.00
CA SER A 65 4.14 14.17 -0.82
C SER A 65 3.57 14.44 -2.22
N CYS A 66 2.30 14.17 -2.49
CA CYS A 66 1.77 14.15 -3.87
C CYS A 66 1.87 15.51 -4.56
N GLU A 67 1.67 16.63 -3.86
CA GLU A 67 1.90 17.97 -4.40
C GLU A 67 3.38 18.22 -4.69
N ALA A 68 4.26 17.89 -3.74
CA ALA A 68 5.70 18.07 -3.87
C ALA A 68 6.28 17.23 -5.02
N LEU A 69 5.68 16.07 -5.29
CA LEU A 69 6.02 15.17 -6.40
C LEU A 69 5.43 15.62 -7.75
N GLY A 70 4.62 16.67 -7.79
CA GLY A 70 3.91 17.09 -8.99
C GLY A 70 2.77 16.15 -9.41
N LEU A 71 2.40 15.20 -8.54
CA LEU A 71 1.30 14.25 -8.77
C LEU A 71 -0.09 14.86 -8.57
N ALA A 72 -0.18 16.03 -7.94
CA ALA A 72 -1.43 16.78 -7.76
C ALA A 72 -1.51 18.06 -8.62
N SER A 73 -0.46 18.36 -9.40
CA SER A 73 -0.41 19.56 -10.25
C SER A 73 -1.05 19.30 -11.61
N GLU A 74 -1.95 20.19 -12.03
CA GLU A 74 -2.54 20.23 -13.39
C GLU A 74 -1.57 20.76 -14.45
N LEU A 75 -0.51 21.47 -14.04
CA LEU A 75 0.53 21.93 -14.92
C LEU A 75 1.65 20.88 -14.99
N PRO A 76 2.06 20.44 -16.20
CA PRO A 76 3.17 19.51 -16.34
C PRO A 76 4.45 20.16 -15.80
N VAL A 77 4.92 19.67 -14.65
CA VAL A 77 6.19 20.11 -14.04
C VAL A 77 7.38 19.69 -14.93
N VAL A 78 7.19 18.60 -15.69
CA VAL A 78 8.12 18.07 -16.69
C VAL A 78 7.30 17.59 -17.89
N GLU A 79 7.67 17.98 -19.11
CA GLU A 79 6.96 17.65 -20.36
C GLU A 79 6.83 16.13 -20.64
N THR A 80 7.64 15.30 -19.97
CA THR A 80 7.68 13.83 -20.12
C THR A 80 7.04 13.08 -18.96
N PHE A 81 6.54 13.77 -17.95
CA PHE A 81 5.99 13.13 -16.75
C PHE A 81 4.49 12.87 -16.90
N HIS A 82 4.13 11.60 -17.10
CA HIS A 82 2.75 11.14 -17.18
C HIS A 82 2.24 10.72 -15.80
N ARG A 83 1.66 11.69 -15.07
CA ARG A 83 1.04 11.51 -13.75
C ARG A 83 0.03 10.36 -13.72
N ASP A 84 -0.81 10.28 -14.74
CA ASP A 84 -1.82 9.26 -14.95
C ASP A 84 -1.20 7.85 -15.01
N ASN A 85 -0.06 7.70 -15.70
CA ASN A 85 0.67 6.43 -15.75
C ASN A 85 1.24 6.03 -14.39
N PHE A 86 1.68 7.00 -13.57
CA PHE A 86 2.17 6.72 -12.23
C PHE A 86 1.05 6.20 -11.33
N TRP A 87 -0.08 6.91 -11.24
CA TRP A 87 -1.22 6.47 -10.43
C TRP A 87 -1.74 5.11 -10.89
N ARG A 88 -1.85 4.90 -12.21
CA ARG A 88 -2.21 3.60 -12.77
C ARG A 88 -1.24 2.50 -12.36
N ALA A 89 0.07 2.74 -12.42
CA ALA A 89 1.06 1.75 -12.01
C ALA A 89 0.97 1.42 -10.51
N LEU A 90 0.77 2.42 -9.66
CA LEU A 90 0.57 2.22 -8.23
C LEU A 90 -0.70 1.39 -7.95
N ASN A 91 -1.82 1.74 -8.57
CA ASN A 91 -3.07 1.01 -8.41
C ASN A 91 -2.96 -0.43 -8.91
N GLN A 92 -2.30 -0.66 -10.05
CA GLN A 92 -2.03 -2.00 -10.56
C GLN A 92 -1.14 -2.81 -9.61
N CYS A 93 -0.13 -2.19 -8.99
CA CYS A 93 0.70 -2.83 -7.98
C CYS A 93 -0.15 -3.32 -6.79
N TRP A 94 -1.08 -2.48 -6.30
CA TRP A 94 -2.04 -2.88 -5.27
C TRP A 94 -2.91 -4.07 -5.70
N LEU A 95 -3.53 -4.01 -6.87
CA LEU A 95 -4.39 -5.09 -7.34
C LEU A 95 -3.63 -6.40 -7.52
N VAL A 96 -2.41 -6.36 -8.07
CA VAL A 96 -1.55 -7.53 -8.21
C VAL A 96 -1.17 -8.08 -6.84
N ALA A 97 -0.82 -7.23 -5.88
CA ALA A 97 -0.53 -7.66 -4.50
C ALA A 97 -1.73 -8.37 -3.86
N LEU A 98 -2.93 -7.79 -4.00
CA LEU A 98 -4.18 -8.31 -3.44
C LEU A 98 -4.58 -9.65 -4.06
N GLN A 99 -4.40 -9.80 -5.38
CA GLN A 99 -4.66 -11.07 -6.08
C GLN A 99 -3.73 -12.21 -5.64
N ASN A 100 -2.55 -11.90 -5.10
CA ASN A 100 -1.53 -12.87 -4.71
C ASN A 100 -1.44 -13.09 -3.19
N VAL A 101 -2.41 -12.61 -2.41
CA VAL A 101 -2.40 -12.77 -0.93
C VAL A 101 -2.35 -14.25 -0.50
N SER A 102 -2.92 -15.16 -1.29
CA SER A 102 -2.89 -16.60 -1.03
C SER A 102 -1.55 -17.27 -1.35
N ALA A 103 -0.60 -16.58 -1.99
CA ALA A 103 0.71 -17.09 -2.35
C ALA A 103 1.74 -17.06 -1.20
N ALA A 104 1.30 -16.69 0.01
CA ALA A 104 2.13 -16.70 1.21
C ALA A 104 2.78 -18.07 1.42
N ARG A 105 4.13 -18.09 1.54
CA ARG A 105 4.89 -19.35 1.70
C ARG A 105 4.95 -19.84 3.14
N SER A 106 4.76 -18.95 4.09
CA SER A 106 4.81 -19.24 5.53
C SER A 106 3.56 -18.68 6.22
N ASP A 107 3.23 -19.18 7.42
CA ASP A 107 2.13 -18.61 8.21
C ASP A 107 2.44 -17.20 8.73
N GLU A 108 3.73 -16.89 8.91
CA GLU A 108 4.23 -15.56 9.31
C GLU A 108 4.01 -14.53 8.19
N ASP A 109 4.07 -14.96 6.92
CA ASP A 109 3.82 -14.11 5.76
C ASP A 109 2.33 -13.93 5.43
N ARG A 110 1.42 -14.62 6.13
CA ARG A 110 -0.02 -14.53 5.83
C ARG A 110 -0.63 -13.25 6.38
N LEU A 111 -1.46 -12.61 5.56
CA LEU A 111 -2.32 -11.54 6.04
C LEU A 111 -3.42 -12.12 6.94
N ARG A 112 -3.58 -11.50 8.12
CA ARG A 112 -4.61 -11.81 9.11
C ARG A 112 -5.72 -10.78 9.02
N GLU A 113 -6.85 -11.05 9.65
CA GLU A 113 -7.98 -10.12 9.69
C GLU A 113 -7.55 -8.70 10.15
N GLU A 114 -6.74 -8.62 11.20
CA GLU A 114 -6.24 -7.33 11.72
C GLU A 114 -5.43 -6.53 10.69
N HIS A 115 -4.61 -7.21 9.90
CA HIS A 115 -3.83 -6.58 8.82
C HIS A 115 -4.76 -6.02 7.75
N ILE A 116 -5.79 -6.78 7.34
CA ILE A 116 -6.74 -6.33 6.32
C ILE A 116 -7.57 -5.15 6.83
N LEU A 117 -8.03 -5.17 8.08
CA LEU A 117 -8.79 -4.05 8.65
C LEU A 117 -7.97 -2.77 8.72
N HIS A 118 -6.70 -2.88 9.14
CA HIS A 118 -5.79 -1.73 9.15
C HIS A 118 -5.49 -1.18 7.75
N LEU A 119 -5.32 -2.07 6.76
CA LEU A 119 -5.14 -1.68 5.37
C LEU A 119 -6.37 -0.95 4.82
N LYS A 120 -7.59 -1.43 5.11
CA LYS A 120 -8.83 -0.75 4.69
C LYS A 120 -8.91 0.67 5.26
N GLU A 121 -8.61 0.84 6.54
CA GLU A 121 -8.58 2.16 7.17
C GLU A 121 -7.56 3.08 6.49
N SER A 122 -6.35 2.57 6.22
CA SER A 122 -5.29 3.32 5.55
C SER A 122 -5.69 3.75 4.13
N VAL A 123 -6.31 2.85 3.36
CA VAL A 123 -6.79 3.12 2.00
C VAL A 123 -7.85 4.22 1.98
N VAL A 124 -8.82 4.18 2.91
CA VAL A 124 -9.81 5.25 3.08
C VAL A 124 -9.15 6.57 3.48
N GLN A 125 -8.17 6.54 4.38
CA GLN A 125 -7.44 7.76 4.77
C GLN A 125 -6.66 8.36 3.59
N TRP A 126 -6.02 7.54 2.76
CA TRP A 126 -5.31 8.00 1.57
C TRP A 126 -6.27 8.58 0.54
N GLY A 127 -7.38 7.89 0.25
CA GLY A 127 -8.42 8.40 -0.65
C GLY A 127 -8.97 9.75 -0.19
N ASN A 128 -9.29 9.89 1.10
CA ASN A 128 -9.72 11.18 1.67
C ASN A 128 -8.67 12.30 1.50
N LYS A 129 -7.38 11.99 1.68
CA LYS A 129 -6.29 12.96 1.45
C LYS A 129 -6.14 13.33 -0.03
N LEU A 130 -6.39 12.39 -0.93
CA LEU A 130 -6.29 12.61 -2.38
C LEU A 130 -7.52 13.32 -2.96
N ASN A 131 -8.68 13.20 -2.30
CA ASN A 131 -9.93 13.81 -2.71
C ASN A 131 -9.83 15.34 -2.83
N GLN A 132 -9.07 15.99 -1.94
CA GLN A 132 -8.87 17.45 -2.00
C GLN A 132 -8.15 17.93 -3.27
N TYR A 133 -7.45 17.03 -3.96
CA TYR A 133 -6.73 17.29 -5.21
C TYR A 133 -7.49 16.81 -6.45
N GLY A 134 -8.70 16.25 -6.29
CA GLY A 134 -9.43 15.60 -7.39
C GLY A 134 -8.81 14.27 -7.84
N LEU A 135 -7.90 13.68 -7.06
CA LEU A 135 -7.16 12.46 -7.40
C LEU A 135 -7.88 11.18 -6.93
N VAL A 136 -9.20 11.18 -6.93
CA VAL A 136 -10.06 10.01 -6.62
C VAL A 136 -10.87 9.56 -7.84
N ASP A 137 -10.82 10.32 -8.95
CA ASP A 137 -11.40 9.88 -10.21
C ASP A 137 -10.59 8.74 -10.85
N TYR A 138 -11.27 7.64 -11.17
CA TYR A 138 -10.71 6.36 -11.62
C TYR A 138 -9.75 6.45 -12.82
N GLU A 139 -9.77 7.50 -13.62
CA GLU A 139 -8.83 7.68 -14.74
C GLU A 139 -7.54 8.43 -14.36
N MET A 140 -7.57 9.24 -13.30
CA MET A 140 -6.47 10.15 -12.95
C MET A 140 -5.90 9.98 -11.54
N GLY A 141 -6.48 9.09 -10.73
CA GLY A 141 -6.26 9.04 -9.29
C GLY A 141 -6.13 7.64 -8.68
N PHE A 142 -6.25 7.57 -7.36
CA PHE A 142 -6.15 6.35 -6.57
C PHE A 142 -7.45 5.55 -6.61
N TRP A 143 -7.36 4.24 -6.88
CA TRP A 143 -8.52 3.36 -7.04
C TRP A 143 -9.02 2.84 -5.70
N GLU A 144 -9.47 3.75 -4.83
CA GLU A 144 -9.92 3.42 -3.48
C GLU A 144 -10.97 2.30 -3.49
N SER A 145 -12.03 2.46 -4.27
CA SER A 145 -13.15 1.50 -4.30
C SER A 145 -12.70 0.09 -4.72
N ASP A 146 -11.95 -0.06 -5.81
CA ASP A 146 -11.49 -1.38 -6.28
C ASP A 146 -10.55 -2.06 -5.28
N ILE A 147 -9.69 -1.27 -4.63
CA ILE A 147 -8.78 -1.77 -3.59
C ILE A 147 -9.58 -2.20 -2.36
N ILE A 148 -10.57 -1.42 -1.92
CA ILE A 148 -11.45 -1.76 -0.80
C ILE A 148 -12.28 -3.02 -1.11
N ASP A 149 -12.87 -3.12 -2.30
CA ASP A 149 -13.65 -4.29 -2.71
C ASP A 149 -12.80 -5.57 -2.73
N SER A 150 -11.55 -5.46 -3.20
CA SER A 150 -10.57 -6.55 -3.17
C SER A 150 -10.21 -6.94 -1.73
N LEU A 151 -9.96 -5.97 -0.85
CA LEU A 151 -9.71 -6.21 0.58
C LEU A 151 -10.92 -6.85 1.28
N ASP A 152 -12.14 -6.45 0.95
CA ASP A 152 -13.37 -7.06 1.48
C ASP A 152 -13.52 -8.51 1.04
N THR A 153 -13.15 -8.82 -0.19
CA THR A 153 -13.14 -10.19 -0.71
C THR A 153 -12.13 -11.05 0.04
N ILE A 154 -10.93 -10.52 0.27
CA ILE A 154 -9.88 -11.21 1.05
C ILE A 154 -10.34 -11.43 2.50
N LEU A 155 -10.91 -10.41 3.16
CA LEU A 155 -11.40 -10.51 4.53
C LEU A 155 -12.46 -11.61 4.69
N LYS A 156 -13.42 -11.68 3.75
CA LYS A 156 -14.43 -12.75 3.72
C LYS A 156 -13.78 -14.12 3.58
N SER A 157 -12.75 -14.25 2.75
CA SER A 157 -12.02 -15.52 2.58
C SER A 157 -11.27 -15.94 3.84
N ILE A 158 -10.61 -15.01 4.54
CA ILE A 158 -9.93 -15.28 5.82
C ILE A 158 -10.93 -15.79 6.86
N ARG A 159 -12.02 -15.07 7.09
CA ARG A 159 -13.06 -15.45 8.06
C ARG A 159 -13.69 -16.80 7.76
N ALA A 160 -13.92 -17.10 6.48
CA ALA A 160 -14.44 -18.40 6.05
C ALA A 160 -13.45 -19.54 6.34
N ALA A 161 -12.15 -19.31 6.09
CA ALA A 161 -11.11 -20.29 6.39
C ALA A 161 -10.97 -20.54 7.90
N GLU A 162 -11.05 -19.49 8.73
CA GLU A 162 -11.01 -19.62 10.19
C GLU A 162 -12.23 -20.35 10.76
N ALA A 163 -13.44 -20.05 10.24
CA ALA A 163 -14.65 -20.76 10.64
C ALA A 163 -14.60 -22.25 10.27
N ALA A 164 -14.13 -22.58 9.06
CA ALA A 164 -13.97 -23.97 8.63
C ALA A 164 -12.94 -24.73 9.48
N ALA A 165 -11.84 -24.06 9.88
CA ALA A 165 -10.84 -24.64 10.76
C ALA A 165 -11.42 -24.92 12.17
N ALA A 166 -12.24 -24.01 12.70
CA ALA A 166 -12.90 -24.20 14.00
C ALA A 166 -13.91 -25.36 13.97
N GLU A 167 -14.69 -25.48 12.90
CA GLU A 167 -15.64 -26.60 12.73
C GLU A 167 -14.93 -27.96 12.67
N ALA A 168 -13.80 -28.04 11.94
CA ALA A 168 -13.01 -29.26 11.85
C ALA A 168 -12.45 -29.74 13.21
N ILE A 169 -12.10 -28.80 14.10
CA ILE A 169 -11.64 -29.13 15.46
C ILE A 169 -12.78 -29.72 16.30
N ASN A 170 -13.97 -29.11 16.27
CA ASN A 170 -15.12 -29.59 17.04
C ASN A 170 -15.54 -31.02 16.64
N VAL A 171 -15.49 -31.36 15.35
CA VAL A 171 -15.82 -32.71 14.86
C VAL A 171 -14.86 -33.76 15.44
N LEU A 172 -13.58 -33.44 15.61
CA LEU A 172 -12.59 -34.35 16.19
C LEU A 172 -12.81 -34.56 17.70
N ASP A 173 -13.20 -33.52 18.43
CA ASP A 173 -13.53 -33.61 19.86
C ASP A 173 -14.83 -34.43 20.10
N ASP A 174 -15.85 -34.27 19.26
CA ASP A 174 -17.09 -35.06 19.34
C ASP A 174 -16.86 -36.56 19.06
N ASP A 175 -16.03 -36.92 18.07
CA ASP A 175 -15.66 -38.31 17.78
C ASP A 175 -14.85 -38.94 18.94
N ALA A 176 -13.93 -38.18 19.55
CA ALA A 176 -13.16 -38.64 20.70
C ALA A 176 -14.04 -38.88 21.94
N ALA A 177 -15.04 -38.04 22.17
CA ALA A 177 -16.00 -38.20 23.26
C ALA A 177 -16.93 -39.41 23.03
N ALA A 178 -17.39 -39.62 21.80
CA ALA A 178 -18.23 -40.77 21.43
C ALA A 178 -17.52 -42.12 21.62
N MET A 179 -16.20 -42.17 21.36
CA MET A 179 -15.37 -43.36 21.60
C MET A 179 -15.15 -43.65 23.09
N ARG A 180 -15.10 -42.63 23.97
CA ARG A 180 -15.00 -42.82 25.43
C ARG A 180 -16.30 -43.32 26.06
N GLY A 181 -17.45 -42.79 25.63
CA GLY A 181 -18.76 -43.16 26.18
C GLY A 181 -19.20 -44.60 25.93
N ARG A 182 -18.57 -45.30 24.97
CA ARG A 182 -18.91 -46.69 24.62
C ARG A 182 -18.17 -47.74 25.46
N GLY A 183 -17.24 -47.32 26.34
CA GLY A 183 -16.40 -48.22 27.16
C GLY A 183 -16.93 -48.59 28.55
N GLU A 184 -17.95 -47.91 29.08
CA GLU A 184 -18.36 -48.03 30.50
C GLU A 184 -19.70 -48.78 30.73
N GLY A 185 -20.24 -49.46 29.72
CA GLY A 185 -21.51 -50.22 29.84
C GLY A 185 -21.39 -51.71 30.17
N GLY A 186 -20.20 -52.22 30.51
CA GLY A 186 -19.96 -53.65 30.69
C GLY A 186 -19.31 -54.00 32.03
N ARG A 187 -20.16 -54.42 32.99
CA ARG A 187 -19.93 -55.22 34.23
C ARG A 187 -20.80 -54.61 35.33
N GLU A 188 -21.65 -55.32 36.05
CA GLU A 188 -22.12 -56.72 36.09
C GLU A 188 -23.41 -56.68 36.92
#